data_AF-A0A351KUK3-F1
#
_entry.id   AF-A0A351KUK3-F1
#
_cell.length_a   1.000
_cell.length_b   1.000
_cell.length_c   1.000
_cell.angle_alpha   90.00
_cell.angle_beta   90.00
_cell.angle_gamma   90.00
#
_symmetry.space_group_name_H-M   'P 1'
#
loop_
_entity.id
_entity.type
_entity.pdbx_description
1 polymer ?
#
loop_
_entity_poly.entity_id
_entity_poly.type
_entity_poly.pdbx_seq_one_letter_code
_entity_poly.pdbx_strand_id
1 'polypeptide(L)'
;MASIRAQLSDPSPTGEVHIGDLQFPANPSKLAQRIVYNIPRELPPWREPQEIPNVDGVMIPYLETLPASCITDSTRNSTCQRSYPTGLITKDQMNWVKDRVVVIGASALDTRDTFDTPLGMIPGSMVILNAISTLDQHGILNRPPLGFGLLLEALVVILGYVLHAVLAPRSNNFLFMAGVSLLMLPVCYVLFKYGVWLTLALPLFLSTVTETYGDLRRKIRQWIRSR
;
A
#
# COMPACT_ATOMS: atom_id res chain seq x y z
N MET A 1 24.86 18.07 -21.74
CA MET A 1 24.82 17.15 -20.60
C MET A 1 24.50 17.94 -19.35
N ALA A 2 23.22 18.07 -18.99
CA ALA A 2 22.82 18.72 -17.75
C ALA A 2 22.88 17.67 -16.63
N SER A 3 23.88 17.77 -15.77
CA SER A 3 23.96 16.98 -14.54
C SER A 3 22.90 17.53 -13.58
N ILE A 4 21.83 16.78 -13.38
CA ILE A 4 20.91 17.00 -12.26
C ILE A 4 21.68 16.58 -11.01
N ARG A 5 22.43 17.52 -10.45
CA ARG A 5 23.03 17.38 -9.13
C ARG A 5 21.89 17.61 -8.14
N ALA A 6 21.22 16.53 -7.73
CA ALA A 6 20.37 16.59 -6.55
C ALA A 6 21.27 17.13 -5.41
N GLN A 7 20.98 18.35 -4.95
CA GLN A 7 21.57 18.86 -3.72
C GLN A 7 21.03 17.98 -2.60
N LEU A 8 21.77 16.93 -2.29
CA LEU A 8 21.68 16.24 -1.01
C LEU A 8 22.10 17.29 0.02
N SER A 9 21.10 17.97 0.60
CA SER A 9 21.29 18.76 1.80
C SER A 9 21.97 17.89 2.85
N ASP A 10 22.88 18.51 3.62
CA ASP A 10 23.62 17.86 4.70
C ASP A 10 22.70 16.94 5.52
N PRO A 11 23.15 15.74 5.89
CA PRO A 11 22.33 14.80 6.62
C PRO A 11 21.86 15.45 7.92
N SER A 12 20.57 15.78 7.97
CA SER A 12 19.89 16.12 9.21
C SER A 12 20.18 14.99 10.23
N PRO A 13 20.45 15.30 11.50
CA PRO A 13 20.65 14.28 12.54
C PRO A 13 19.45 13.33 12.71
N THR A 14 18.30 13.63 12.10
CA THR A 14 17.11 12.77 12.04
C THR A 14 17.13 11.72 10.92
N GLY A 15 18.10 11.77 10.00
CA GLY A 15 18.19 10.81 8.90
C GLY A 15 16.94 10.85 8.01
N GLU A 16 16.53 12.04 7.57
CA GLU A 16 15.39 12.25 6.68
C GLU A 16 15.86 12.94 5.39
N VAL A 17 15.25 12.57 4.26
CA VAL A 17 15.49 13.07 2.91
C VAL A 17 14.24 13.78 2.43
N HIS A 18 14.37 15.04 2.02
CA HIS A 18 13.25 15.84 1.53
C HIS A 18 13.26 15.90 0.01
N ILE A 19 12.10 15.69 -0.62
CA ILE A 19 11.88 15.87 -2.06
C ILE A 19 10.61 16.72 -2.24
N GLY A 20 10.78 18.03 -2.42
CA GLY A 20 9.66 18.97 -2.38
C GLY A 20 9.01 18.97 -0.98
N ASP A 21 7.69 18.82 -0.92
CA ASP A 21 6.94 18.73 0.34
C ASP A 21 6.96 17.33 0.97
N LEU A 22 7.54 16.34 0.28
CA LEU A 22 7.61 14.95 0.75
C LEU A 22 8.84 14.75 1.65
N GLN A 23 8.62 14.13 2.80
CA GLN A 23 9.66 13.80 3.78
C GLN A 23 9.84 12.28 3.85
N PHE A 24 11.04 11.79 3.56
CA PHE A 24 11.36 10.36 3.54
C PHE A 24 12.35 10.02 4.64
N PRO A 25 12.11 8.97 5.46
CA PRO A 25 13.17 8.47 6.33
C PRO A 25 14.28 7.84 5.47
N ALA A 26 15.53 8.21 5.74
CA ALA A 26 16.73 7.66 5.07
C ALA A 26 16.94 6.17 5.37
N ASN A 27 16.39 5.69 6.49
CA ASN A 27 16.27 4.26 6.82
C ASN A 27 14.79 3.87 6.97
N PRO A 28 14.06 3.71 5.85
CA PRO A 28 12.65 3.37 5.90
C PRO A 28 12.45 1.97 6.46
N SER A 29 11.40 1.79 7.28
CA SER A 29 11.01 0.46 7.74
C SER A 29 10.54 -0.41 6.57
N LYS A 30 10.58 -1.75 6.70
CA LYS A 30 10.05 -2.67 5.67
C LYS A 30 8.58 -2.40 5.29
N LEU A 31 7.81 -1.79 6.20
CA LEU A 31 6.42 -1.39 5.93
C LEU A 31 6.36 -0.17 4.99
N ALA A 32 7.27 0.79 5.19
CA ALA A 32 7.37 2.02 4.39
C ALA A 32 7.89 1.76 2.96
N GLN A 33 8.52 0.60 2.72
CA GLN A 33 9.03 0.18 1.40
C GLN A 33 8.00 -0.59 0.55
N ARG A 34 6.72 -0.63 0.95
CA ARG A 34 5.71 -1.40 0.23
C ARG A 34 5.20 -0.64 -0.99
N ILE A 35 5.29 -1.29 -2.15
CA ILE A 35 4.69 -0.83 -3.40
C ILE A 35 3.38 -1.59 -3.61
N VAL A 36 2.29 -0.87 -3.83
CA VAL A 36 0.99 -1.45 -4.19
C VAL A 36 0.87 -1.39 -5.70
N TYR A 37 0.90 -2.54 -6.36
CA TYR A 37 0.75 -2.59 -7.81
C TYR A 37 -0.73 -2.43 -8.18
N ASN A 38 -1.09 -1.25 -8.68
CA ASN A 38 -2.46 -0.92 -9.10
C ASN A 38 -2.56 -0.50 -10.58
N ILE A 39 -1.43 -0.23 -11.24
CA ILE A 39 -1.38 0.14 -12.65
C ILE A 39 -0.94 -1.08 -13.48
N PRO A 40 -1.85 -1.73 -14.23
CA PRO A 40 -1.50 -2.86 -15.09
C PRO A 40 -0.82 -2.38 -16.37
N ARG A 41 0.06 -3.20 -16.94
CA ARG A 41 0.71 -2.94 -18.24
C ARG A 41 -0.31 -2.76 -19.37
N GLU A 42 -1.30 -3.63 -19.38
CA GLU A 42 -2.37 -3.64 -20.38
C GLU A 42 -3.71 -3.66 -19.65
N LEU A 43 -4.64 -2.83 -20.10
CA LEU A 43 -6.00 -2.84 -19.59
C LEU A 43 -6.75 -4.01 -20.25
N PRO A 44 -7.54 -4.79 -19.47
CA PRO A 44 -8.43 -5.77 -20.07
C PRO A 44 -9.39 -5.10 -21.07
N PRO A 45 -9.84 -5.80 -22.12
CA PRO A 45 -10.64 -5.20 -23.19
C PRO A 45 -12.00 -4.64 -22.72
N TRP A 46 -12.47 -5.05 -21.54
CA TRP A 46 -13.71 -4.57 -20.92
C TRP A 46 -13.51 -3.41 -19.93
N ARG A 47 -12.27 -2.94 -19.72
CA ARG A 47 -11.95 -1.87 -18.78
C ARG A 47 -11.50 -0.64 -19.55
N GLU A 48 -12.24 0.45 -19.39
CA GLU A 48 -11.87 1.74 -19.96
C GLU A 48 -10.65 2.32 -19.23
N PRO A 49 -9.76 3.06 -19.92
CA PRO A 49 -8.70 3.82 -19.29
C PRO A 49 -9.29 4.77 -18.24
N GLN A 50 -8.74 4.74 -17.03
CA GLN A 50 -9.10 5.71 -16.02
C GLN A 50 -8.69 7.10 -16.50
N GLU A 51 -9.60 8.07 -16.43
CA GLU A 51 -9.31 9.47 -16.76
C GLU A 51 -9.22 10.32 -15.50
N ILE A 52 -8.34 11.33 -15.53
CA ILE A 52 -8.18 12.33 -14.48
C ILE A 52 -8.30 13.73 -15.08
N PRO A 53 -8.79 14.72 -14.33
CA PRO A 53 -8.79 16.11 -14.79
C PRO A 53 -7.35 16.64 -14.82
N ASN A 54 -6.96 17.23 -15.95
CA ASN A 54 -5.72 18.01 -16.06
C ASN A 54 -5.84 19.35 -15.30
N VAL A 55 -4.73 20.08 -15.14
CA VAL A 55 -4.68 21.44 -14.59
C VAL A 55 -5.66 22.39 -15.30
N ASP A 56 -5.89 22.19 -16.60
CA ASP A 56 -6.82 22.97 -17.42
C ASP A 56 -8.27 22.43 -17.41
N GLY A 57 -8.58 21.43 -16.57
CA GLY A 57 -9.91 20.80 -16.48
C GLY A 57 -10.23 19.80 -17.59
N VAL A 58 -9.31 19.57 -18.52
CA VAL A 58 -9.45 18.59 -19.61
C VAL A 58 -9.24 17.17 -19.09
N MET A 59 -10.17 16.26 -19.36
CA MET A 59 -10.01 14.85 -19.00
C MET A 59 -8.92 14.18 -19.84
N ILE A 60 -7.99 13.51 -19.17
CA ILE A 60 -6.80 12.88 -19.74
C ILE A 60 -6.65 11.48 -19.14
N PRO A 61 -6.06 10.50 -19.86
CA PRO A 61 -5.81 9.19 -19.30
C PRO A 61 -4.83 9.26 -18.13
N TYR A 62 -5.09 8.46 -17.10
CA TYR A 62 -4.28 8.33 -15.89
C TYR A 62 -2.88 7.79 -16.19
N LEU A 63 -2.80 6.80 -17.07
CA LEU A 63 -1.54 6.26 -17.59
C LEU A 63 -1.54 6.39 -19.11
N GLU A 64 -0.45 6.91 -19.64
CA GLU A 64 -0.19 6.90 -21.07
C GLU A 64 1.24 6.44 -21.33
N THR A 65 1.41 5.53 -22.28
CA THR A 65 2.73 5.05 -22.72
C THR A 65 3.01 5.59 -24.11
N LEU A 66 4.12 6.27 -24.27
CA LEU A 66 4.59 6.78 -25.55
C LEU A 66 6.03 6.36 -25.83
N PRO A 67 6.43 6.25 -27.10
CA PRO A 67 7.83 6.15 -27.44
C PRO A 67 8.56 7.43 -27.03
N ALA A 68 9.75 7.30 -26.47
CA ALA A 68 10.57 8.42 -25.99
C ALA A 68 10.88 9.44 -27.09
N SER A 69 10.90 9.00 -28.36
CA SER A 69 11.04 9.86 -29.54
C SER A 69 9.98 10.96 -29.61
N CYS A 70 8.79 10.77 -29.04
CA CYS A 70 7.77 11.82 -28.97
C CYS A 70 8.20 13.03 -28.14
N ILE A 71 9.12 12.83 -27.19
CA ILE A 71 9.66 13.88 -26.33
C ILE A 71 11.02 14.35 -26.87
N THR A 72 11.87 13.43 -27.32
CA THR A 72 13.28 13.73 -27.63
C THR A 72 13.53 14.18 -29.06
N ASP A 73 12.68 13.78 -30.02
CA ASP A 73 12.82 14.26 -31.39
C ASP A 73 12.43 15.73 -31.43
N SER A 74 13.33 16.63 -31.79
CA SER A 74 13.05 18.07 -31.89
C SER A 74 12.44 18.45 -33.24
N THR A 75 12.33 17.52 -34.20
CA THR A 75 11.81 17.82 -35.53
C THR A 75 10.30 18.04 -35.49
N ARG A 76 9.80 19.04 -36.22
CA ARG A 76 8.34 19.37 -36.29
C ARG A 76 7.51 18.26 -36.95
N ASN A 77 8.14 17.22 -37.50
CA ASN A 77 7.49 16.11 -38.19
C ASN A 77 7.25 14.88 -37.31
N SER A 78 7.51 14.95 -35.99
CA SER A 78 7.17 13.84 -35.09
C SER A 78 5.66 13.60 -35.10
N THR A 79 5.24 12.48 -35.68
CA THR A 79 3.85 12.01 -35.86
C THR A 79 3.20 11.52 -34.56
N CYS A 80 3.59 12.09 -33.42
CA CYS A 80 2.93 11.82 -32.14
C CYS A 80 1.63 12.62 -32.07
N GLN A 81 0.65 12.23 -32.89
CA GLN A 81 -0.71 12.73 -32.82
C GLN A 81 -1.49 11.89 -31.81
N ARG A 82 -2.08 12.57 -30.83
CA ARG A 82 -2.98 11.96 -29.85
C ARG A 82 -4.41 12.33 -30.18
N SER A 83 -5.30 11.35 -30.31
CA SER A 83 -6.74 11.61 -30.35
C SER A 83 -7.29 11.48 -28.93
N TYR A 84 -7.65 12.62 -28.33
CA TYR A 84 -8.47 12.64 -27.13
C TYR A 84 -9.93 12.94 -27.51
N PRO A 85 -10.92 12.54 -26.69
CA PRO A 85 -12.32 12.90 -26.92
C PRO A 85 -12.56 14.42 -26.99
N THR A 86 -11.65 15.22 -26.44
CA THR A 86 -11.70 16.70 -26.39
C THR A 86 -10.81 17.41 -27.43
N GLY A 87 -10.10 16.67 -28.30
CA GLY A 87 -9.31 17.25 -29.40
C GLY A 87 -7.90 16.66 -29.59
N LEU A 88 -7.18 17.15 -30.61
CA LEU A 88 -5.80 16.78 -30.91
C LEU A 88 -4.82 17.65 -30.10
N ILE A 89 -4.09 17.06 -29.16
CA ILE A 89 -2.95 17.74 -28.52
C ILE A 89 -1.74 17.55 -29.45
N THR A 90 -1.29 18.65 -30.05
CA THR A 90 -0.07 18.68 -30.89
C THR A 90 1.14 19.01 -30.04
N LYS A 91 2.33 18.61 -30.50
CA LYS A 91 3.62 18.92 -29.86
C LYS A 91 3.84 20.41 -29.60
N ASP A 92 3.25 21.28 -30.42
CA ASP A 92 3.31 22.74 -30.29
C ASP A 92 2.50 23.25 -29.07
N GLN A 93 1.58 22.46 -28.52
CA GLN A 93 1.07 22.65 -27.16
C GLN A 93 2.14 22.18 -26.16
N MET A 94 3.20 22.98 -26.06
CA MET A 94 4.49 22.70 -25.40
C MET A 94 4.42 22.41 -23.88
N ASN A 95 3.23 22.22 -23.33
CA ASN A 95 2.95 21.96 -21.92
C ASN A 95 2.27 20.60 -21.67
N TRP A 96 2.20 19.68 -22.63
CA TRP A 96 1.49 18.41 -22.43
C TRP A 96 2.12 17.49 -21.36
N VAL A 97 3.42 17.64 -21.09
CA VAL A 97 4.12 16.98 -19.96
C VAL A 97 4.13 17.82 -18.68
N LYS A 98 3.68 19.07 -18.74
CA LYS A 98 3.69 19.98 -17.61
C LYS A 98 2.78 19.41 -16.52
N ASP A 99 3.23 19.49 -15.27
CA ASP A 99 2.51 18.99 -14.09
C ASP A 99 2.19 17.48 -14.15
N ARG A 100 3.04 16.72 -14.85
CA ARG A 100 2.94 15.25 -14.94
C ARG A 100 4.24 14.57 -14.52
N VAL A 101 4.09 13.38 -13.96
CA VAL A 101 5.21 12.46 -13.73
C VAL A 101 5.53 11.75 -15.04
N VAL A 102 6.70 12.02 -15.59
CA VAL A 102 7.21 11.37 -16.81
C VAL A 102 8.38 10.46 -16.44
N VAL A 103 8.24 9.18 -16.74
CA VAL A 103 9.31 8.20 -16.54
C VAL A 103 9.76 7.68 -17.90
N ILE A 104 11.03 7.88 -18.22
CA ILE A 104 11.64 7.41 -19.47
C ILE A 104 12.41 6.12 -19.15
N GLY A 105 11.90 4.99 -19.64
CA GLY A 105 12.51 3.67 -19.49
C GLY A 105 13.22 3.18 -20.75
N ALA A 106 14.05 2.15 -20.60
CA ALA A 106 14.63 1.46 -21.75
C ALA A 106 13.56 0.61 -22.44
N SER A 107 13.53 0.65 -23.78
CA SER A 107 12.62 -0.17 -24.59
C SER A 107 13.27 -1.45 -25.13
N ALA A 108 14.57 -1.65 -24.92
CA ALA A 108 15.29 -2.79 -25.47
C ALA A 108 15.18 -4.02 -24.55
N LEU A 109 14.75 -5.15 -25.12
CA LEU A 109 14.60 -6.42 -24.39
C LEU A 109 15.91 -6.89 -23.74
N ASP A 110 17.05 -6.60 -24.36
CA ASP A 110 18.38 -6.97 -23.86
C ASP A 110 18.80 -6.25 -22.59
N THR A 111 18.12 -5.14 -22.23
CA THR A 111 18.38 -4.44 -20.97
C THR A 111 17.97 -5.22 -19.74
N ARG A 112 17.14 -6.27 -19.91
CA ARG A 112 16.55 -7.06 -18.82
C ARG A 112 15.84 -6.18 -17.77
N ASP A 113 15.33 -5.02 -18.19
CA ASP A 113 14.56 -4.09 -17.37
C ASP A 113 13.10 -4.52 -17.25
N THR A 114 12.87 -5.81 -16.94
CA THR A 114 11.55 -6.40 -16.76
C THR A 114 11.54 -7.17 -15.45
N PHE A 115 10.49 -6.96 -14.66
CA PHE A 115 10.36 -7.51 -13.32
C PHE A 115 9.08 -8.32 -13.19
N ASP A 116 9.17 -9.46 -12.50
CA ASP A 116 8.00 -10.23 -12.08
C ASP A 116 7.26 -9.48 -10.97
N THR A 117 5.99 -9.17 -11.21
CA THR A 117 5.10 -8.53 -10.25
C THR A 117 3.82 -9.37 -10.08
N PRO A 118 3.01 -9.13 -9.04
CA PRO A 118 1.71 -9.80 -8.91
C PRO A 118 0.75 -9.56 -10.08
N LEU A 119 0.99 -8.52 -10.89
CA LEU A 119 0.23 -8.20 -12.09
C LEU A 119 0.84 -8.83 -13.36
N GLY A 120 1.89 -9.65 -13.24
CA GLY A 120 2.65 -10.23 -14.34
C GLY A 120 4.00 -9.54 -14.56
N MET A 121 4.62 -9.80 -15.72
CA MET A 121 5.89 -9.18 -16.10
C MET A 121 5.70 -7.73 -16.56
N ILE A 122 6.33 -6.80 -15.85
CA ILE A 122 6.18 -5.36 -16.05
C ILE A 122 7.57 -4.72 -16.30
N PRO A 123 7.70 -3.72 -17.22
CA PRO A 123 8.94 -2.97 -17.40
C PRO A 123 9.37 -2.20 -16.14
N GLY A 124 10.67 -2.03 -15.90
CA GLY A 124 11.18 -1.35 -14.70
C GLY A 124 10.70 0.09 -14.54
N SER A 125 10.56 0.83 -15.64
CA SER A 125 9.94 2.18 -15.63
C SER A 125 8.52 2.17 -15.07
N MET A 126 7.76 1.11 -15.33
CA MET A 126 6.39 0.96 -14.87
C MET A 126 6.30 0.46 -13.42
N VAL A 127 7.33 -0.24 -12.93
CA VAL A 127 7.51 -0.50 -11.49
C VAL A 127 7.71 0.82 -10.73
N ILE A 128 8.56 1.71 -11.26
CA ILE A 128 8.80 3.04 -10.67
C ILE A 128 7.51 3.87 -10.68
N LEU A 129 6.76 3.88 -11.80
CA LEU A 129 5.46 4.57 -11.86
C LEU A 129 4.46 4.02 -10.83
N ASN A 130 4.36 2.69 -10.68
CA ASN A 130 3.51 2.10 -9.64
C ASN A 130 3.95 2.52 -8.23
N ALA A 131 5.25 2.60 -7.97
CA ALA A 131 5.79 3.06 -6.69
C ALA A 131 5.43 4.52 -6.41
N ILE A 132 5.62 5.41 -7.39
CA ILE A 132 5.26 6.83 -7.29
C ILE A 132 3.75 6.99 -7.06
N SER A 133 2.93 6.31 -7.88
CA SER A 133 1.47 6.28 -7.76
C SER A 133 1.01 5.78 -6.39
N THR A 134 1.67 4.75 -5.85
CA THR A 134 1.37 4.24 -4.50
C THR A 134 1.67 5.28 -3.43
N LEU A 135 2.85 5.89 -3.51
CA LEU A 135 3.29 6.92 -2.56
C LEU A 135 2.40 8.16 -2.61
N ASP A 136 1.97 8.57 -3.80
CA ASP A 136 1.09 9.72 -3.99
C ASP A 136 -0.31 9.45 -3.39
N GLN A 137 -0.87 8.26 -3.66
CA GLN A 137 -2.22 7.91 -3.19
C GLN A 137 -2.29 7.56 -1.70
N HIS A 138 -1.26 6.90 -1.16
CA HIS A 138 -1.31 6.31 0.19
C HIS A 138 -0.29 6.94 1.16
N GLY A 139 0.60 7.80 0.67
CA GLY A 139 1.70 8.35 1.44
C GLY A 139 2.72 7.28 1.86
N ILE A 140 3.57 7.64 2.81
CA ILE A 140 4.46 6.70 3.47
C ILE A 140 3.69 6.00 4.59
N LEU A 141 3.60 4.68 4.53
CA LEU A 141 3.04 3.89 5.64
C LEU A 141 3.97 3.99 6.86
N ASN A 142 3.57 4.79 7.83
CA ASN A 142 4.26 4.91 9.10
C ASN A 142 3.69 3.89 10.09
N ARG A 143 4.58 3.19 10.80
CA ARG A 143 4.16 2.40 11.95
C ARG A 143 3.73 3.38 13.06
N PRO A 144 2.58 3.15 13.73
CA PRO A 144 2.22 3.98 14.87
C PRO A 144 3.30 3.93 15.96
N PRO A 145 3.38 4.95 16.82
CA PRO A 145 4.26 4.93 17.99
C PRO A 145 4.06 3.65 18.79
N LEU A 146 5.16 3.06 19.29
CA LEU A 146 5.13 1.76 19.97
C LEU A 146 4.12 1.74 21.14
N GLY A 147 4.04 2.82 21.92
CA GLY A 147 3.07 2.96 23.00
C GLY A 147 1.61 2.93 22.53
N PHE A 148 1.30 3.57 21.39
CA PHE A 148 -0.05 3.52 20.81
C PHE A 148 -0.38 2.13 20.27
N GLY A 149 0.58 1.48 19.62
CA GLY A 149 0.44 0.10 19.14
C GLY A 149 0.13 -0.87 20.28
N LEU A 150 0.90 -0.79 21.37
CA LEU A 150 0.69 -1.62 22.57
C LEU A 150 -0.65 -1.33 23.25
N LEU A 151 -1.04 -0.05 23.35
CA LEU A 151 -2.34 0.33 23.93
C LEU A 151 -3.50 -0.28 23.13
N LEU A 152 -3.42 -0.19 21.80
CA LEU A 152 -4.45 -0.69 20.91
C LEU A 152 -4.53 -2.22 20.93
N GLU A 153 -3.38 -2.89 20.97
CA GLU A 153 -3.30 -4.34 21.15
C GLU A 153 -3.86 -4.79 22.50
N ALA A 154 -3.50 -4.10 23.58
CA ALA A 154 -4.05 -4.36 24.91
C ALA A 154 -5.57 -4.17 24.94
N LEU A 155 -6.10 -3.11 24.31
CA LEU A 155 -7.54 -2.87 24.20
C LEU A 155 -8.26 -4.02 23.45
N VAL A 156 -7.68 -4.50 22.35
CA VAL A 156 -8.26 -5.62 21.59
C VAL A 156 -8.23 -6.92 22.41
N VAL A 157 -7.15 -7.19 23.15
CA VAL A 157 -7.06 -8.35 24.04
C VAL A 157 -8.09 -8.25 25.17
N ILE A 158 -8.21 -7.10 25.82
CA ILE A 158 -9.20 -6.87 26.90
C ILE A 158 -10.61 -7.03 26.35
N LEU A 159 -10.91 -6.44 25.19
CA LEU A 159 -12.22 -6.55 24.55
C LEU A 159 -12.54 -8.01 24.20
N GLY A 160 -11.59 -8.73 23.60
CA GLY A 160 -11.74 -10.15 23.29
C GLY A 160 -11.99 -11.00 24.53
N TYR A 161 -11.26 -10.73 25.61
CA TYR A 161 -11.45 -11.40 26.90
C TYR A 161 -12.82 -11.11 27.51
N VAL A 162 -13.27 -9.84 27.53
CA VAL A 162 -14.58 -9.45 28.05
C VAL A 162 -15.71 -10.07 27.23
N LEU A 163 -15.61 -10.03 25.91
CA LEU A 163 -16.57 -10.69 25.01
C LEU A 163 -16.63 -12.19 25.30
N HIS A 164 -15.48 -12.85 25.44
CA HIS A 164 -15.43 -14.26 25.77
C HIS A 164 -16.06 -14.54 27.15
N ALA A 165 -15.72 -13.78 28.18
CA ALA A 165 -16.27 -13.97 29.53
C ALA A 165 -17.80 -13.84 29.57
N VAL A 166 -18.38 -12.95 28.76
CA VAL A 166 -19.83 -12.71 28.72
C VAL A 166 -20.56 -13.74 27.84
N LEU A 167 -19.97 -14.15 26.71
CA LEU A 167 -20.63 -14.98 25.70
C LEU A 167 -20.33 -16.48 25.83
N ALA A 168 -19.15 -16.87 26.33
CA ALA A 168 -18.72 -18.27 26.46
C ALA A 168 -19.67 -19.17 27.29
N PRO A 169 -20.34 -18.70 28.37
CA PRO A 169 -21.28 -19.55 29.10
C PRO A 169 -22.51 -19.97 28.28
N ARG A 170 -22.80 -19.29 27.16
CA ARG A 170 -24.02 -19.45 26.37
C ARG A 170 -23.79 -19.93 24.94
N SER A 171 -22.53 -20.00 24.48
CA SER A 171 -22.21 -20.28 23.08
C SER A 171 -21.31 -21.50 22.92
N ASN A 172 -21.43 -22.15 21.76
CA ASN A 172 -20.43 -23.13 21.33
C ASN A 172 -19.13 -22.38 21.05
N ASN A 173 -18.04 -22.81 21.71
CA ASN A 173 -16.74 -22.16 21.64
C ASN A 173 -16.23 -22.00 20.19
N PHE A 174 -16.49 -23.00 19.34
CA PHE A 174 -16.15 -22.92 17.91
C PHE A 174 -16.87 -21.77 17.21
N LEU A 175 -18.17 -21.62 17.48
CA LEU A 175 -18.99 -20.57 16.88
C LEU A 175 -18.60 -19.18 17.37
N PHE A 176 -18.19 -19.08 18.65
CA PHE A 176 -17.63 -17.86 19.21
C PHE A 176 -16.31 -17.47 18.53
N MET A 177 -15.35 -18.40 18.43
CA MET A 177 -14.08 -18.14 17.74
C MET A 177 -14.27 -17.75 16.27
N ALA A 178 -15.16 -18.43 15.56
CA ALA A 178 -15.49 -18.10 14.17
C ALA A 178 -16.10 -16.69 14.07
N GLY A 179 -17.05 -16.35 14.95
CA GLY A 179 -17.69 -15.04 14.97
C GLY A 179 -16.74 -13.89 15.29
N VAL A 180 -15.87 -14.06 16.30
CA VAL A 180 -14.84 -13.06 16.65
C VAL A 180 -13.84 -12.90 15.51
N SER A 181 -13.40 -14.00 14.89
CA SER A 181 -12.48 -13.95 13.75
C SER A 181 -13.09 -13.20 12.56
N LEU A 182 -14.36 -13.48 12.24
CA LEU A 182 -15.08 -12.81 11.16
C LEU A 182 -15.27 -11.31 11.44
N LEU A 183 -15.56 -10.93 12.69
CA LEU A 183 -15.70 -9.53 13.11
C LEU A 183 -14.36 -8.80 13.11
N MET A 184 -13.26 -9.47 13.46
CA MET A 184 -11.94 -8.85 13.54
C MET A 184 -11.28 -8.63 12.18
N LEU A 185 -11.68 -9.36 11.13
CA LEU A 185 -11.18 -9.16 9.77
C LEU A 185 -11.37 -7.73 9.24
N PRO A 186 -12.57 -7.13 9.24
CA PRO A 186 -12.76 -5.75 8.78
C PRO A 186 -12.01 -4.74 9.67
N VAL A 187 -11.94 -4.99 10.98
CA VAL A 187 -11.17 -4.15 11.93
C VAL A 187 -9.69 -4.17 11.55
N CYS A 188 -9.11 -5.35 11.35
CA CYS A 188 -7.73 -5.50 10.91
C CYS A 188 -7.49 -4.85 9.55
N TYR A 189 -8.42 -4.98 8.60
CA TYR A 189 -8.31 -4.35 7.28
C TYR A 189 -8.27 -2.82 7.37
N VAL A 190 -9.17 -2.22 8.16
CA VAL A 190 -9.21 -0.77 8.38
C VAL A 190 -7.93 -0.30 9.07
N LEU A 191 -7.50 -0.97 10.13
CA LEU A 191 -6.27 -0.64 10.86
C LEU A 191 -5.00 -0.82 10.02
N PHE A 192 -5.00 -1.79 9.13
CA PHE A 192 -3.90 -2.02 8.20
C PHE A 192 -3.71 -0.87 7.21
N LYS A 193 -4.80 -0.19 6.80
CA LYS A 193 -4.70 1.05 5.99
C LYS A 193 -3.93 2.15 6.71
N TYR A 194 -3.95 2.16 8.05
CA TYR A 194 -3.21 3.11 8.88
C TYR A 194 -1.84 2.57 9.32
N GLY A 195 -1.33 1.51 8.68
CA GLY A 195 -0.02 0.92 9.02
C GLY A 195 0.00 0.15 10.34
N VAL A 196 -1.17 -0.13 10.94
CA VAL A 196 -1.27 -0.88 12.18
C VAL A 196 -1.52 -2.36 11.86
N TRP A 197 -0.54 -3.20 12.21
CA TRP A 197 -0.70 -4.65 12.11
C TRP A 197 -1.10 -5.21 13.46
N LEU A 198 -2.38 -5.54 13.60
CA LEU A 198 -2.90 -6.28 14.76
C LEU A 198 -2.57 -7.77 14.64
N THR A 199 -1.97 -8.32 15.69
CA THR A 199 -1.76 -9.77 15.78
C THR A 199 -2.98 -10.43 16.42
N LEU A 200 -3.74 -11.17 15.60
CA LEU A 200 -4.87 -11.96 16.07
C LEU A 200 -4.44 -13.17 16.91
N ALA A 201 -3.15 -13.53 16.88
CA ALA A 201 -2.61 -14.66 17.61
C ALA A 201 -2.73 -14.46 19.13
N LEU A 202 -2.56 -13.23 19.64
CA LEU A 202 -2.58 -12.95 21.08
C LEU A 202 -3.97 -13.17 21.69
N PRO A 203 -5.06 -12.54 21.22
CA PRO A 203 -6.40 -12.79 21.76
C PRO A 203 -6.80 -14.27 21.71
N LEU A 204 -6.51 -14.97 20.60
CA LEU A 204 -6.82 -16.39 20.43
C LEU A 204 -6.02 -17.27 21.39
N PHE A 205 -4.73 -16.99 21.57
CA PHE A 205 -3.90 -17.69 22.53
C PHE A 205 -4.35 -17.46 23.98
N LEU A 206 -4.74 -16.23 24.34
CA LEU A 206 -5.30 -15.95 25.67
C LEU A 206 -6.58 -16.73 25.93
N SER A 207 -7.49 -16.85 24.95
CA SER A 207 -8.71 -17.65 25.14
C SER A 207 -8.41 -19.12 25.45
N THR A 208 -7.51 -19.76 24.72
CA THR A 208 -7.18 -21.18 24.94
C THR A 208 -6.49 -21.41 26.28
N VAL A 209 -5.63 -20.46 26.71
CA VAL A 209 -5.00 -20.49 28.04
C VAL A 209 -6.05 -20.39 29.15
N THR A 210 -7.04 -19.48 29.02
CA THR A 210 -8.07 -19.30 30.04
C THR A 210 -8.97 -20.52 30.19
N GLU A 211 -9.32 -21.20 29.09
CA GLU A 211 -10.08 -22.45 29.11
C GLU A 211 -9.28 -23.57 29.79
N THR A 212 -8.03 -23.76 29.37
CA THR A 212 -7.13 -24.79 29.91
C THR A 212 -6.94 -24.61 31.41
N TYR A 213 -6.75 -23.36 31.86
CA TYR A 213 -6.63 -23.03 33.27
C TYR A 213 -7.94 -23.27 34.04
N GLY A 214 -9.09 -22.93 33.44
CA GLY A 214 -10.40 -23.21 34.00
C GLY A 214 -10.66 -24.70 34.21
N ASP A 215 -10.32 -25.53 33.22
CA ASP A 215 -10.42 -26.99 33.27
C ASP A 215 -9.53 -27.59 34.34
N LEU A 216 -8.26 -27.17 34.36
CA LEU A 216 -7.30 -27.62 35.36
C LEU A 216 -7.78 -27.31 36.78
N ARG A 217 -8.24 -26.06 37.02
CA ARG A 217 -8.78 -25.64 38.32
C ARG A 217 -10.01 -26.45 38.73
N ARG A 218 -10.88 -26.81 37.78
CA ARG A 218 -12.06 -27.67 38.05
C ARG A 218 -11.65 -29.07 38.47
N LYS A 219 -10.72 -29.70 37.72
CA LYS A 219 -10.21 -31.05 38.03
C LYS A 219 -9.52 -31.11 39.39
N ILE A 220 -8.65 -30.15 39.71
CA ILE A 220 -7.98 -30.07 41.01
C ILE A 220 -9.00 -29.95 42.14
N ARG A 221 -10.02 -29.10 41.98
CA ARG A 221 -11.07 -28.92 43.01
C ARG A 221 -11.90 -30.19 43.22
N GLN A 222 -12.17 -30.96 42.16
CA GLN A 222 -12.88 -32.24 42.27
C GLN A 222 -12.03 -33.28 43.01
N TRP A 223 -10.73 -33.38 42.66
CA TRP A 223 -9.81 -34.31 43.32
C TRP A 223 -9.66 -34.05 44.82
N ILE A 224 -9.59 -32.77 45.24
CA ILE A 224 -9.53 -32.39 46.65
C ILE A 224 -10.83 -32.77 47.40
N ARG A 225 -11.99 -32.71 46.74
CA ARG A 225 -13.29 -33.05 47.35
C ARG A 225 -13.58 -34.55 47.43
N SER A 226 -12.88 -35.36 46.63
CA SER A 226 -13.04 -36.82 46.61
C SER A 226 -12.09 -37.57 47.55
N ARG A 227 -11.21 -36.86 48.25
CA ARG A 227 -10.36 -37.36 49.35
C ARG A 227 -10.92 -36.87 50.68
#